data_AF-D9SVW1-F1
#
_entry.id   AF-D9SVW1-F1
#
_cell.length_a   1.000
_cell.length_b   1.000
_cell.length_c   1.000
_cell.angle_alpha   90.00
_cell.angle_beta   90.00
_cell.angle_gamma   90.00
#
_symmetry.space_group_name_H-M   'P 1'
#
loop_
_entity.id
_entity.type
_entity.pdbx_description
1 polymer ?
#
loop_
_entity_poly.entity_id
_entity_poly.type
_entity_poly.pdbx_seq_one_letter_code
_entity_poly.pdbx_strand_id
1 'polypeptide(L)'
;MSLFNGNKLQGREKRLSTLSAYVGTAHKLVKEEEDRQNIRTFSEATYDEVIYALKAILDIEDSVTVIHGPAGCSTSKIHYFAEGSKSSWYVTNLNERDTILGGDEKLRETITLAYKKHEPKIIFVLATAVVAINNDDISAVVLELEEELETKIVPIFTDGFKSKTAINGYDVVLHAIGKYLVNGNKEDEKENFLNLISVSENNRNLIEILLFLKELGINTNTIPKFSRYEDIKKASRAKVSIALNDDEGYFLGRGLEEHYNVPYISSVIPIGRKNTEKWLSLVSELFNVTDVARKIIDKEALNKRKLIEEAPLSKLKFYIDLPTSIGISLVSLIKELGGDVIGLTVDEVDEINKGKLEGLKYDLPIHVASGQTFEVANILYKLKPDIYIGSPYKTSWAAKLGVIPISIGKSALYGFNGDENLVKLVKSAIRGKEATDNNATLLYEEQLPYKEAWLKKSTNWYIKQEVK
;
A
#
# COMPACT_ATOMS: atom_id res chain seq x y z
N MET A 1 25.12 4.68 5.75
CA MET A 1 25.08 5.13 4.34
C MET A 1 23.81 5.95 4.17
N SER A 2 23.90 7.09 3.48
CA SER A 2 22.75 7.94 3.16
C SER A 2 21.68 7.13 2.41
N LEU A 3 20.39 7.32 2.71
CA LEU A 3 19.28 6.54 2.12
C LEU A 3 19.30 6.45 0.58
N PHE A 4 19.72 7.48 -0.17
CA PHE A 4 19.74 7.48 -1.66
C PHE A 4 21.09 7.12 -2.30
N ASN A 5 22.16 6.97 -1.52
CA ASN A 5 23.50 6.75 -2.08
C ASN A 5 23.79 5.26 -2.37
N GLY A 6 22.94 4.35 -1.93
CA GLY A 6 23.11 2.92 -2.17
C GLY A 6 22.90 2.53 -3.63
N ASN A 7 23.61 1.50 -4.11
CA ASN A 7 23.27 0.88 -5.41
C ASN A 7 22.08 -0.07 -5.28
N LYS A 8 21.93 -0.71 -4.13
CA LYS A 8 20.80 -1.59 -3.83
C LYS A 8 20.28 -1.33 -2.42
N LEU A 9 18.96 -1.27 -2.31
CA LEU A 9 18.30 -1.10 -1.02
C LEU A 9 18.31 -2.43 -0.23
N GLN A 10 18.55 -2.35 1.08
CA GLN A 10 18.37 -3.52 1.95
C GLN A 10 16.87 -3.79 2.15
N GLY A 11 16.50 -5.07 2.27
CA GLY A 11 15.12 -5.47 2.55
C GLY A 11 14.59 -4.83 3.83
N ARG A 12 13.28 -4.58 3.87
CA ARG A 12 12.60 -3.88 4.95
C ARG A 12 12.77 -4.58 6.30
N GLU A 13 12.82 -5.91 6.30
CA GLU A 13 13.07 -6.74 7.47
C GLU A 13 14.37 -6.39 8.20
N LYS A 14 15.42 -6.01 7.44
CA LYS A 14 16.71 -5.59 8.02
C LYS A 14 16.74 -4.13 8.45
N ARG A 15 15.93 -3.28 7.82
CA ARG A 15 15.92 -1.84 8.06
C ARG A 15 14.99 -1.42 9.19
N LEU A 16 13.89 -2.14 9.37
CA LEU A 16 12.76 -1.74 10.22
C LEU A 16 12.21 -2.89 11.08
N SER A 17 12.99 -3.97 11.24
CA SER A 17 12.60 -5.17 11.99
C SER A 17 11.25 -5.78 11.55
N THR A 18 10.91 -5.66 10.26
CA THR A 18 9.58 -6.01 9.74
C THR A 18 9.22 -7.47 9.97
N LEU A 19 8.09 -7.68 10.62
CA LEU A 19 7.45 -8.96 10.91
C LEU A 19 6.36 -9.25 9.86
N SER A 20 6.38 -10.46 9.29
CA SER A 20 5.39 -10.92 8.31
C SER A 20 4.55 -12.11 8.79
N ALA A 21 4.82 -12.64 9.99
CA ALA A 21 4.14 -13.81 10.54
C ALA A 21 3.89 -13.65 12.05
N TYR A 22 2.62 -13.60 12.46
CA TYR A 22 2.26 -13.59 13.88
C TYR A 22 0.79 -13.93 14.08
N VAL A 23 0.46 -14.63 15.17
CA VAL A 23 -0.91 -14.82 15.65
C VAL A 23 -0.91 -14.62 17.15
N GLY A 24 -1.69 -13.67 17.64
CA GLY A 24 -1.78 -13.37 19.05
C GLY A 24 -2.71 -12.19 19.32
N THR A 25 -2.34 -11.31 20.25
CA THR A 25 -3.06 -10.06 20.49
C THR A 25 -2.20 -8.85 20.12
N ALA A 26 -2.85 -7.74 19.73
CA ALA A 26 -2.17 -6.49 19.39
C ALA A 26 -1.26 -6.01 20.53
N HIS A 27 -1.76 -6.05 21.77
CA HIS A 27 -0.99 -5.63 22.94
C HIS A 27 0.27 -6.47 23.20
N LYS A 28 0.20 -7.80 23.00
CA LYS A 28 1.37 -8.66 23.13
C LYS A 28 2.40 -8.37 22.03
N LEU A 29 1.93 -8.18 20.80
CA LEU A 29 2.80 -7.90 19.66
C LEU A 29 3.62 -6.60 19.85
N VAL A 30 2.99 -5.55 20.40
CA VAL A 30 3.70 -4.30 20.69
C VAL A 30 4.78 -4.49 21.76
N LYS A 31 4.55 -5.38 22.73
CA LYS A 31 5.47 -5.64 23.85
C LYS A 31 6.55 -6.68 23.56
N GLU A 32 6.43 -7.43 22.48
CA GLU A 32 7.44 -8.42 22.10
C GLU A 32 8.74 -7.72 21.68
N GLU A 33 9.86 -8.18 22.26
CA GLU A 33 11.21 -7.75 21.90
C GLU A 33 11.59 -8.29 20.51
N GLU A 34 12.31 -7.48 19.74
CA GLU A 34 12.58 -7.69 18.31
C GLU A 34 13.66 -8.75 18.00
N ASP A 35 14.24 -9.36 19.03
CA ASP A 35 15.40 -10.23 18.91
C ASP A 35 15.15 -11.56 18.17
N ARG A 36 13.89 -11.90 17.85
CA ARG A 36 13.54 -13.14 17.13
C ARG A 36 12.38 -12.95 16.15
N GLN A 37 12.63 -13.30 14.89
CA GLN A 37 11.61 -13.32 13.86
C GLN A 37 10.75 -14.59 13.94
N ASN A 38 9.45 -14.44 13.69
CA ASN A 38 8.58 -15.56 13.44
C ASN A 38 8.63 -15.91 11.95
N ILE A 39 8.74 -17.20 11.65
CA ILE A 39 8.82 -17.74 10.29
C ILE A 39 7.63 -18.65 10.01
N ARG A 40 7.09 -18.57 8.79
CA ARG A 40 6.15 -19.56 8.27
C ARG A 40 6.90 -20.72 7.63
N THR A 41 6.51 -21.93 8.03
CA THR A 41 6.99 -23.21 7.44
C THR A 41 6.13 -23.66 6.25
N PHE A 42 4.97 -23.05 6.06
CA PHE A 42 4.09 -23.21 4.91
C PHE A 42 3.46 -21.85 4.60
N SER A 43 3.43 -21.49 3.31
CA SER A 43 2.80 -20.27 2.82
C SER A 43 1.96 -20.59 1.59
N GLU A 44 0.80 -19.96 1.47
CA GLU A 44 -0.15 -20.20 0.37
C GLU A 44 0.05 -19.19 -0.77
N ALA A 45 -0.30 -17.92 -0.54
CA ALA A 45 -0.14 -16.86 -1.52
C ALA A 45 0.47 -15.63 -0.84
N THR A 46 1.36 -14.95 -1.55
CA THR A 46 1.93 -13.67 -1.12
C THR A 46 2.25 -12.88 -2.37
N TYR A 47 2.04 -11.57 -2.31
CA TYR A 47 2.60 -10.70 -3.34
C TYR A 47 4.11 -10.66 -3.18
N ASP A 48 4.80 -10.49 -4.29
CA ASP A 48 6.21 -10.11 -4.29
C ASP A 48 6.34 -8.59 -4.33
N GLU A 49 7.58 -8.13 -4.15
CA GLU A 49 7.94 -6.72 -4.29
C GLU A 49 7.82 -6.19 -5.74
N VAL A 50 7.82 -7.06 -6.76
CA VAL A 50 7.73 -6.64 -8.17
C VAL A 50 6.37 -6.01 -8.44
N ILE A 51 5.28 -6.64 -7.98
CA ILE A 51 3.92 -6.12 -8.17
C ILE A 51 3.73 -4.78 -7.45
N TYR A 52 4.34 -4.62 -6.26
CA TYR A 52 4.29 -3.36 -5.51
C TYR A 52 5.14 -2.28 -6.18
N ALA A 53 6.33 -2.63 -6.69
CA ALA A 53 7.15 -1.71 -7.46
C ALA A 53 6.42 -1.21 -8.72
N LEU A 54 5.79 -2.12 -9.48
CA LEU A 54 4.93 -1.74 -10.60
C LEU A 54 3.84 -0.77 -10.16
N LYS A 55 3.16 -1.05 -9.05
CA LYS A 55 2.08 -0.19 -8.54
C LYS A 55 2.56 1.22 -8.17
N ALA A 56 3.78 1.38 -7.65
CA ALA A 56 4.33 2.68 -7.27
C ALA A 56 4.75 3.57 -8.45
N ILE A 57 5.10 2.98 -9.60
CA ILE A 57 5.41 3.73 -10.83
C ILE A 57 4.20 3.91 -11.75
N LEU A 58 3.05 3.32 -11.42
CA LEU A 58 1.81 3.53 -12.16
C LEU A 58 1.40 5.00 -12.12
N ASP A 59 0.85 5.46 -13.24
CA ASP A 59 0.27 6.78 -13.42
C ASP A 59 1.23 7.96 -13.08
N ILE A 60 2.55 7.75 -13.13
CA ILE A 60 3.52 8.84 -13.30
C ILE A 60 3.39 9.30 -14.76
N GLU A 61 2.94 10.55 -14.96
CA GLU A 61 2.81 11.16 -16.29
C GLU A 61 4.18 11.22 -16.98
N ASP A 62 4.19 11.40 -18.31
CA ASP A 62 5.41 11.47 -19.15
C ASP A 62 6.44 10.34 -18.98
N SER A 63 6.03 9.20 -18.40
CA SER A 63 6.86 8.03 -18.19
C SER A 63 6.43 6.78 -18.98
N VAL A 64 7.39 5.89 -19.22
CA VAL A 64 7.17 4.53 -19.75
C VAL A 64 7.84 3.51 -18.83
N THR A 65 7.22 2.34 -18.66
CA THR A 65 7.80 1.22 -17.90
C THR A 65 8.28 0.14 -18.84
N VAL A 66 9.54 -0.26 -18.71
CA VAL A 66 10.13 -1.45 -19.32
C VAL A 66 10.32 -2.50 -18.24
N ILE A 67 9.58 -3.60 -18.34
CA ILE A 67 9.73 -4.76 -17.45
C ILE A 67 10.79 -5.67 -18.07
N HIS A 68 11.95 -5.74 -17.43
CA HIS A 68 13.04 -6.59 -17.89
C HIS A 68 12.85 -8.00 -17.30
N GLY A 69 12.39 -8.93 -18.13
CA GLY A 69 12.04 -10.28 -17.71
C GLY A 69 11.14 -11.04 -18.69
N PRO A 70 10.72 -12.26 -18.33
CA PRO A 70 9.65 -12.98 -19.02
C PRO A 70 8.31 -12.23 -18.94
N ALA A 71 7.35 -12.63 -19.77
CA ALA A 71 6.05 -11.94 -19.88
C ALA A 71 5.18 -11.96 -18.61
N GLY A 72 5.40 -12.88 -17.65
CA GLY A 72 4.50 -13.12 -16.52
C GLY A 72 4.08 -11.88 -15.74
N CYS A 73 5.04 -11.15 -15.14
CA CYS A 73 4.75 -9.95 -14.33
C CYS A 73 4.01 -8.85 -15.12
N SER A 74 4.27 -8.75 -16.43
CA SER A 74 3.64 -7.75 -17.31
C SER A 74 2.14 -7.98 -17.51
N THR A 75 1.64 -9.21 -17.27
CA THR A 75 0.20 -9.50 -17.37
C THR A 75 -0.63 -8.77 -16.32
N SER A 76 -0.01 -8.32 -15.21
CA SER A 76 -0.68 -7.46 -14.22
C SER A 76 -1.17 -6.13 -14.81
N LYS A 77 -0.64 -5.70 -15.97
CA LYS A 77 -1.17 -4.57 -16.74
C LYS A 77 -2.67 -4.69 -17.04
N ILE A 78 -3.17 -5.90 -17.29
CA ILE A 78 -4.60 -6.14 -17.58
C ILE A 78 -5.45 -5.72 -16.37
N HIS A 79 -5.00 -6.05 -15.17
CA HIS A 79 -5.66 -5.65 -13.94
C HIS A 79 -5.67 -4.12 -13.80
N TYR A 80 -4.52 -3.46 -13.89
CA TYR A 80 -4.42 -2.01 -13.72
C TYR A 80 -5.13 -1.22 -14.84
N PHE A 81 -5.14 -1.73 -16.07
CA PHE A 81 -5.93 -1.18 -17.17
C PHE A 81 -7.44 -1.22 -16.85
N ALA A 82 -7.94 -2.33 -16.30
CA ALA A 82 -9.32 -2.44 -15.82
C ALA A 82 -9.61 -1.53 -14.60
N GLU A 83 -8.59 -1.01 -13.94
CA GLU A 83 -8.70 0.02 -12.92
C GLU A 83 -8.61 1.46 -13.47
N GLY A 84 -8.37 1.60 -14.78
CA GLY A 84 -8.34 2.88 -15.47
C GLY A 84 -6.94 3.46 -15.68
N SER A 85 -5.87 2.74 -15.32
CA SER A 85 -4.50 3.18 -15.58
C SER A 85 -4.24 3.27 -17.09
N LYS A 86 -3.48 4.29 -17.46
CA LYS A 86 -3.06 4.56 -18.85
C LYS A 86 -1.56 4.37 -19.06
N SER A 87 -0.85 3.82 -18.08
CA SER A 87 0.60 3.63 -18.16
C SER A 87 1.01 2.74 -19.33
N SER A 88 2.01 3.20 -20.06
CA SER A 88 2.61 2.46 -21.16
C SER A 88 3.67 1.49 -20.63
N TRP A 89 3.43 0.20 -20.81
CA TRP A 89 4.36 -0.87 -20.39
C TRP A 89 4.86 -1.66 -21.59
N TYR A 90 6.15 -1.95 -21.57
CA TYR A 90 6.89 -2.84 -22.45
C TYR A 90 7.51 -3.96 -21.63
N VAL A 91 7.77 -5.10 -22.26
CA VAL A 91 8.44 -6.24 -21.62
C VAL A 91 9.47 -6.80 -22.58
N THR A 92 10.67 -7.08 -22.09
CA THR A 92 11.75 -7.65 -22.93
C THR A 92 11.43 -9.07 -23.39
N ASN A 93 10.48 -9.74 -22.72
CA ASN A 93 10.00 -11.09 -23.04
C ASN A 93 11.17 -12.07 -23.15
N LEU A 94 11.97 -12.14 -22.08
CA LEU A 94 13.09 -13.06 -21.99
C LEU A 94 12.60 -14.50 -22.09
N ASN A 95 13.24 -15.28 -22.95
CA ASN A 95 13.03 -16.70 -23.13
C ASN A 95 14.21 -17.50 -22.53
N GLU A 96 14.20 -18.81 -22.72
CA GLU A 96 15.25 -19.70 -22.21
C GLU A 96 16.65 -19.31 -22.71
N ARG A 97 16.79 -18.96 -24.00
CA ARG A 97 18.08 -18.55 -24.57
C ARG A 97 18.58 -17.26 -23.92
N ASP A 98 17.73 -16.26 -23.77
CA ASP A 98 18.14 -15.00 -23.11
C ASP A 98 18.47 -15.23 -21.64
N THR A 99 17.80 -16.21 -21.01
CA THR A 99 18.09 -16.58 -19.62
C THR A 99 19.49 -17.19 -19.49
N ILE A 100 19.98 -17.90 -20.51
CA ILE A 100 21.30 -18.52 -20.54
C ILE A 100 22.39 -17.53 -20.96
N LEU A 101 22.10 -16.68 -21.95
CA LEU A 101 23.10 -15.81 -22.60
C LEU A 101 23.10 -14.36 -22.10
N GLY A 102 22.10 -13.95 -21.31
CA GLY A 102 21.87 -12.57 -20.90
C GLY A 102 20.81 -11.84 -21.74
N GLY A 103 20.11 -10.87 -21.13
CA GLY A 103 19.01 -10.12 -21.74
C GLY A 103 19.36 -8.73 -22.27
N ASP A 104 20.63 -8.33 -22.22
CA ASP A 104 21.12 -6.96 -22.46
C ASP A 104 20.72 -6.38 -23.84
N GLU A 105 20.79 -7.18 -24.90
CA GLU A 105 20.44 -6.74 -26.27
C GLU A 105 18.94 -6.47 -26.38
N LYS A 106 18.11 -7.40 -25.87
CA LYS A 106 16.66 -7.22 -25.83
C LYS A 106 16.26 -6.03 -24.96
N LEU A 107 17.00 -5.76 -23.90
CA LEU A 107 16.80 -4.58 -23.08
C LEU A 107 17.03 -3.30 -23.90
N ARG A 108 18.15 -3.21 -24.64
CA ARG A 108 18.42 -2.08 -25.54
C ARG A 108 17.30 -1.87 -26.54
N GLU A 109 16.99 -2.92 -27.31
CA GLU A 109 15.94 -2.87 -28.33
C GLU A 109 14.59 -2.39 -27.75
N THR A 110 14.23 -2.90 -26.57
CA THR A 110 12.96 -2.56 -25.92
C THR A 110 12.93 -1.11 -25.44
N ILE A 111 14.01 -0.61 -24.83
CA ILE A 111 14.12 0.78 -24.38
C ILE A 111 14.08 1.73 -25.59
N THR A 112 14.87 1.45 -26.64
CA THR A 112 14.89 2.27 -27.85
C THR A 112 13.53 2.28 -28.54
N LEU A 113 12.82 1.15 -28.59
CA LEU A 113 11.46 1.07 -29.14
C LEU A 113 10.48 1.90 -28.32
N ALA A 114 10.52 1.77 -26.99
CA ALA A 114 9.68 2.54 -26.08
C ALA A 114 9.90 4.04 -26.25
N TYR A 115 11.17 4.47 -26.32
CA TYR A 115 11.55 5.85 -26.55
C TYR A 115 11.04 6.37 -27.91
N LYS A 116 11.35 5.70 -29.02
CA LYS A 116 10.94 6.13 -30.37
C LYS A 116 9.43 6.27 -30.55
N LYS A 117 8.64 5.53 -29.76
CA LYS A 117 7.18 5.55 -29.86
C LYS A 117 6.52 6.60 -28.96
N HIS A 118 7.12 6.94 -27.82
CA HIS A 118 6.49 7.76 -26.80
C HIS A 118 7.24 9.06 -26.47
N GLU A 119 8.53 9.15 -26.81
CA GLU A 119 9.45 10.24 -26.44
C GLU A 119 9.27 10.68 -24.97
N PRO A 120 9.29 9.74 -24.00
CA PRO A 120 8.97 10.04 -22.61
C PRO A 120 10.10 10.81 -21.94
N LYS A 121 9.79 11.53 -20.86
CA LYS A 121 10.81 12.15 -19.99
C LYS A 121 11.48 11.14 -19.07
N ILE A 122 10.79 10.05 -18.73
CA ILE A 122 11.31 8.98 -17.88
C ILE A 122 11.04 7.60 -18.51
N ILE A 123 12.04 6.73 -18.49
CA ILE A 123 11.88 5.29 -18.73
C ILE A 123 12.29 4.55 -17.45
N PHE A 124 11.33 3.92 -16.78
CA PHE A 124 11.62 3.02 -15.67
C PHE A 124 11.98 1.63 -16.19
N VAL A 125 13.13 1.10 -15.80
CA VAL A 125 13.56 -0.27 -16.13
C VAL A 125 13.46 -1.13 -14.88
N LEU A 126 12.42 -1.96 -14.80
CA LEU A 126 12.17 -2.83 -13.64
C LEU A 126 12.76 -4.22 -13.88
N ALA A 127 13.75 -4.60 -13.07
CA ALA A 127 14.32 -5.94 -13.06
C ALA A 127 13.39 -6.95 -12.37
N THR A 128 13.21 -8.13 -12.95
CA THR A 128 12.42 -9.22 -12.34
C THR A 128 13.30 -10.30 -11.72
N ALA A 129 12.70 -11.29 -11.06
CA ALA A 129 13.41 -12.38 -10.39
C ALA A 129 14.41 -13.14 -11.29
N VAL A 130 14.07 -13.35 -12.57
CA VAL A 130 15.00 -14.00 -13.54
C VAL A 130 16.24 -13.15 -13.76
N VAL A 131 16.06 -11.84 -13.91
CA VAL A 131 17.16 -10.89 -14.12
C VAL A 131 18.04 -10.80 -12.87
N ALA A 132 17.45 -10.85 -11.67
CA ALA A 132 18.20 -10.88 -10.42
C ALA A 132 19.06 -12.14 -10.25
N ILE A 133 18.63 -13.29 -10.82
CA ILE A 133 19.39 -14.54 -10.81
C ILE A 133 20.52 -14.50 -11.85
N ASN A 134 20.22 -14.03 -13.06
CA ASN A 134 21.20 -13.93 -14.14
C ASN A 134 22.25 -12.85 -13.90
N ASN A 135 21.90 -11.83 -13.11
CA ASN A 135 22.72 -10.68 -12.80
C ASN A 135 23.11 -9.89 -14.08
N ASP A 136 22.11 -9.66 -14.96
CA ASP A 136 22.27 -8.83 -16.16
C ASP A 136 22.72 -7.41 -15.77
N ASP A 137 23.62 -6.81 -16.57
CA ASP A 137 24.20 -5.50 -16.29
C ASP A 137 23.32 -4.36 -16.85
N ILE A 138 22.15 -4.18 -16.22
CA ILE A 138 21.21 -3.11 -16.56
C ILE A 138 21.90 -1.73 -16.50
N SER A 139 22.83 -1.53 -15.56
CA SER A 139 23.51 -0.25 -15.38
C SER A 139 24.36 0.13 -16.57
N ALA A 140 25.09 -0.82 -17.17
CA ALA A 140 25.84 -0.57 -18.40
C ALA A 140 24.93 -0.17 -19.55
N VAL A 141 23.79 -0.87 -19.73
CA VAL A 141 22.80 -0.55 -20.78
C VAL A 141 22.21 0.85 -20.61
N VAL A 142 21.88 1.20 -19.36
CA VAL A 142 21.33 2.52 -19.00
C VAL A 142 22.31 3.63 -19.34
N LEU A 143 23.58 3.48 -18.95
CA LEU A 143 24.62 4.49 -19.21
C LEU A 143 24.82 4.73 -20.71
N GLU A 144 24.88 3.66 -21.50
CA GLU A 144 25.01 3.73 -22.96
C GLU A 144 23.83 4.50 -23.59
N LEU A 145 22.60 4.15 -23.22
CA LEU A 145 21.41 4.73 -23.85
C LEU A 145 21.07 6.14 -23.36
N GLU A 146 21.48 6.53 -22.14
CA GLU A 146 21.31 7.91 -21.68
C GLU A 146 22.21 8.90 -22.45
N GLU A 147 23.31 8.45 -23.06
CA GLU A 147 24.11 9.28 -23.96
C GLU A 147 23.44 9.49 -25.33
N GLU A 148 22.60 8.55 -25.76
CA GLU A 148 21.96 8.54 -27.07
C GLU A 148 20.54 9.11 -27.08
N LEU A 149 19.81 8.99 -25.96
CA LEU A 149 18.39 9.29 -25.86
C LEU A 149 18.13 10.47 -24.91
N GLU A 150 17.25 11.40 -25.29
CA GLU A 150 16.89 12.55 -24.46
C GLU A 150 15.81 12.17 -23.42
N THR A 151 16.12 11.23 -22.54
CA THR A 151 15.23 10.73 -21.49
C THR A 151 16.02 10.30 -20.27
N LYS A 152 15.39 10.30 -19.08
CA LYS A 152 15.99 9.70 -17.88
C LYS A 152 15.65 8.22 -17.81
N ILE A 153 16.66 7.36 -17.74
CA ILE A 153 16.46 5.92 -17.65
C ILE A 153 16.76 5.48 -16.21
N VAL A 154 15.72 5.05 -15.50
CA VAL A 154 15.78 4.77 -14.07
C VAL A 154 15.76 3.26 -13.83
N PRO A 155 16.90 2.64 -13.47
CA PRO A 155 16.94 1.23 -13.13
C PRO A 155 16.34 0.98 -11.74
N ILE A 156 15.44 0.01 -11.67
CA ILE A 156 14.75 -0.43 -10.45
C ILE A 156 15.04 -1.91 -10.24
N PHE A 157 15.84 -2.20 -9.20
CA PHE A 157 16.31 -3.54 -8.89
C PHE A 157 15.43 -4.23 -7.86
N THR A 158 14.40 -4.95 -8.34
CA THR A 158 13.66 -5.91 -7.51
C THR A 158 14.19 -7.32 -7.71
N ASP A 159 14.28 -8.08 -6.62
CA ASP A 159 14.67 -9.49 -6.63
C ASP A 159 13.44 -10.39 -6.71
N GLY A 160 12.30 -9.98 -6.15
CA GLY A 160 11.04 -10.74 -6.13
C GLY A 160 10.99 -11.87 -5.11
N PHE A 161 12.14 -12.27 -4.54
CA PHE A 161 12.23 -13.36 -3.55
C PHE A 161 13.03 -13.01 -2.29
N LYS A 162 13.76 -11.87 -2.27
CA LYS A 162 14.66 -11.54 -1.16
C LYS A 162 13.93 -11.00 0.07
N SER A 163 12.87 -10.20 -0.15
CA SER A 163 11.98 -9.75 0.92
C SER A 163 10.75 -10.66 0.97
N LYS A 164 10.31 -10.98 2.18
CA LYS A 164 9.04 -11.64 2.47
C LYS A 164 7.89 -10.63 2.59
N THR A 165 8.18 -9.33 2.51
CA THR A 165 7.20 -8.26 2.58
C THR A 165 7.11 -7.49 1.27
N ALA A 166 5.96 -7.60 0.61
CA ALA A 166 5.73 -7.00 -0.70
C ALA A 166 5.91 -5.46 -0.68
N ILE A 167 5.61 -4.80 0.45
CA ILE A 167 5.75 -3.35 0.61
C ILE A 167 7.17 -2.84 0.39
N ASN A 168 8.20 -3.70 0.51
CA ASN A 168 9.58 -3.35 0.13
C ASN A 168 9.69 -2.88 -1.34
N GLY A 169 8.80 -3.33 -2.22
CA GLY A 169 8.74 -2.87 -3.61
C GLY A 169 8.49 -1.38 -3.74
N TYR A 170 7.68 -0.79 -2.86
CA TYR A 170 7.51 0.66 -2.81
C TYR A 170 8.82 1.35 -2.43
N ASP A 171 9.49 0.88 -1.38
CA ASP A 171 10.75 1.47 -0.92
C ASP A 171 11.84 1.41 -2.01
N VAL A 172 11.92 0.32 -2.78
CA VAL A 172 12.87 0.17 -3.90
C VAL A 172 12.61 1.20 -5.00
N VAL A 173 11.34 1.44 -5.33
CA VAL A 173 10.96 2.48 -6.31
C VAL A 173 11.25 3.87 -5.77
N LEU A 174 10.85 4.16 -4.54
CA LEU A 174 11.07 5.47 -3.90
C LEU A 174 12.56 5.77 -3.74
N HIS A 175 13.38 4.75 -3.50
CA HIS A 175 14.83 4.85 -3.56
C HIS A 175 15.33 5.24 -4.94
N ALA A 176 14.86 4.58 -6.00
CA ALA A 176 15.25 4.91 -7.37
C ALA A 176 14.80 6.33 -7.77
N ILE A 177 13.58 6.73 -7.41
CA ILE A 177 13.05 8.07 -7.66
C ILE A 177 13.90 9.13 -6.93
N GLY A 178 14.14 8.94 -5.63
CA GLY A 178 14.96 9.86 -4.84
C GLY A 178 16.40 9.98 -5.34
N LYS A 179 17.00 8.87 -5.77
CA LYS A 179 18.38 8.81 -6.26
C LYS A 179 18.56 9.42 -7.66
N TYR A 180 17.66 9.12 -8.59
CA TYR A 180 17.88 9.41 -10.02
C TYR A 180 17.06 10.60 -10.55
N LEU A 181 15.95 10.96 -9.90
CA LEU A 181 15.00 11.96 -10.44
C LEU A 181 14.88 13.23 -9.60
N VAL A 182 15.00 13.14 -8.28
CA VAL A 182 14.98 14.34 -7.42
C VAL A 182 16.27 15.13 -7.64
N ASN A 183 16.14 16.44 -7.86
CA ASN A 183 17.29 17.32 -8.12
C ASN A 183 17.36 18.42 -7.08
N GLY A 184 18.56 18.84 -6.70
CA GLY A 184 18.80 19.93 -5.77
C GLY A 184 19.89 19.59 -4.76
N ASN A 185 20.12 20.50 -3.82
CA ASN A 185 21.09 20.36 -2.74
C ASN A 185 20.45 20.70 -1.39
N LYS A 186 21.19 20.45 -0.30
CA LYS A 186 20.73 20.75 1.06
C LYS A 186 20.52 22.24 1.31
N GLU A 187 21.31 23.05 0.63
CA GLU A 187 21.39 24.51 0.77
C GLU A 187 20.34 25.25 -0.08
N ASP A 188 19.63 24.55 -0.97
CA ASP A 188 18.61 25.16 -1.82
C ASP A 188 17.47 25.73 -0.98
N GLU A 189 17.06 26.96 -1.32
CA GLU A 189 15.95 27.66 -0.68
C GLU A 189 14.65 26.84 -0.76
N LYS A 190 13.93 26.76 0.35
CA LYS A 190 12.64 26.06 0.42
C LYS A 190 11.50 26.98 0.01
N GLU A 191 10.76 26.54 -0.99
CA GLU A 191 9.54 27.19 -1.47
C GLU A 191 8.34 26.77 -0.60
N ASN A 192 7.35 27.65 -0.47
CA ASN A 192 6.19 27.43 0.39
C ASN A 192 5.14 26.49 -0.25
N PHE A 193 5.49 25.22 -0.43
CA PHE A 193 4.57 24.16 -0.84
C PHE A 193 4.80 22.86 -0.07
N LEU A 194 3.75 22.03 0.01
CA LEU A 194 3.75 20.70 0.61
C LEU A 194 4.09 19.65 -0.45
N ASN A 195 5.05 18.76 -0.20
CA ASN A 195 5.08 17.47 -0.88
C ASN A 195 4.06 16.54 -0.23
N LEU A 196 3.00 16.19 -0.96
CA LEU A 196 2.06 15.15 -0.57
C LEU A 196 2.53 13.83 -1.18
N ILE A 197 3.12 12.96 -0.36
CA ILE A 197 3.62 11.66 -0.81
C ILE A 197 2.43 10.70 -0.89
N SER A 198 2.05 10.34 -2.12
CA SER A 198 1.00 9.41 -2.46
C SER A 198 1.58 8.33 -3.39
N VAL A 199 1.59 7.09 -2.90
CA VAL A 199 2.25 5.96 -3.57
C VAL A 199 1.21 5.06 -4.22
N SER A 200 0.23 4.61 -3.45
CA SER A 200 -0.69 3.57 -3.89
C SER A 200 -2.16 3.93 -3.75
N GLU A 201 -2.45 5.17 -3.32
CA GLU A 201 -3.80 5.70 -3.16
C GLU A 201 -4.60 5.64 -4.47
N ASN A 202 -5.90 5.40 -4.35
CA ASN A 202 -6.81 5.53 -5.46
C ASN A 202 -7.18 7.01 -5.69
N ASN A 203 -7.55 7.34 -6.93
CA ASN A 203 -7.84 8.71 -7.34
C ASN A 203 -8.96 9.37 -6.49
N ARG A 204 -9.97 8.58 -6.06
CA ARG A 204 -11.09 9.13 -5.27
C ARG A 204 -10.66 9.59 -3.88
N ASN A 205 -9.82 8.79 -3.21
CA ASN A 205 -9.23 9.15 -1.92
C ASN A 205 -8.33 10.37 -2.06
N LEU A 206 -7.50 10.41 -3.10
CA LEU A 206 -6.58 11.53 -3.31
C LEU A 206 -7.32 12.84 -3.59
N ILE A 207 -8.35 12.82 -4.44
CA ILE A 207 -9.15 14.03 -4.75
C ILE A 207 -9.72 14.66 -3.48
N GLU A 208 -10.26 13.86 -2.56
CA GLU A 208 -10.81 14.37 -1.30
C GLU A 208 -9.74 15.15 -0.51
N ILE A 209 -8.52 14.63 -0.43
CA ILE A 209 -7.42 15.31 0.28
C ILE A 209 -6.98 16.58 -0.44
N LEU A 210 -6.87 16.53 -1.77
CA LEU A 210 -6.51 17.70 -2.56
C LEU A 210 -7.56 18.82 -2.46
N LEU A 211 -8.85 18.48 -2.30
CA LEU A 211 -9.90 19.47 -2.05
C LEU A 211 -9.71 20.16 -0.71
N PHE A 212 -9.37 19.42 0.36
CA PHE A 212 -9.05 20.05 1.65
C PHE A 212 -7.82 20.95 1.56
N LEU A 213 -6.74 20.48 0.94
CA LEU A 213 -5.52 21.29 0.77
C LEU A 213 -5.78 22.56 -0.04
N LYS A 214 -6.63 22.47 -1.07
CA LYS A 214 -7.08 23.63 -1.85
C LYS A 214 -7.90 24.61 -1.01
N GLU A 215 -8.83 24.11 -0.19
CA GLU A 215 -9.65 24.95 0.70
C GLU A 215 -8.79 25.64 1.78
N LEU A 216 -7.75 24.96 2.28
CA LEU A 216 -6.74 25.53 3.17
C LEU A 216 -5.80 26.54 2.49
N GLY A 217 -5.83 26.65 1.15
CA GLY A 217 -4.93 27.52 0.39
C GLY A 217 -3.47 27.02 0.34
N ILE A 218 -3.25 25.72 0.50
CA ILE A 218 -1.91 25.11 0.54
C ILE A 218 -1.50 24.66 -0.87
N ASN A 219 -0.44 25.27 -1.40
CA ASN A 219 0.21 24.80 -2.62
C ASN A 219 0.76 23.39 -2.38
N THR A 220 0.38 22.45 -3.24
CA THR A 220 0.67 21.03 -3.05
C THR A 220 1.33 20.45 -4.29
N ASN A 221 2.41 19.70 -4.07
CA ASN A 221 3.11 18.87 -5.05
C ASN A 221 2.84 17.39 -4.70
N THR A 222 2.04 16.69 -5.50
CA THR A 222 1.70 15.28 -5.23
C THR A 222 2.71 14.39 -5.93
N ILE A 223 3.37 13.48 -5.21
CA ILE A 223 4.43 12.61 -5.76
C ILE A 223 4.42 11.21 -5.10
N PRO A 224 4.90 10.14 -5.76
CA PRO A 224 5.20 10.10 -7.18
C PRO A 224 3.95 9.87 -8.05
N LYS A 225 2.89 9.24 -7.52
CA LYS A 225 1.71 8.89 -8.32
C LYS A 225 0.97 10.14 -8.79
N PHE A 226 0.52 10.15 -10.05
CA PHE A 226 -0.13 11.29 -10.73
C PHE A 226 0.74 12.54 -10.88
N SER A 227 2.05 12.40 -10.71
CA SER A 227 3.02 13.48 -10.90
C SER A 227 3.65 13.44 -12.29
N ARG A 228 4.23 14.56 -12.73
CA ARG A 228 5.14 14.61 -13.89
C ARG A 228 6.59 14.55 -13.45
N TYR A 229 7.50 14.32 -14.40
CA TYR A 229 8.93 14.41 -14.12
C TYR A 229 9.35 15.71 -13.40
N GLU A 230 8.81 16.86 -13.83
CA GLU A 230 9.14 18.16 -13.21
C GLU A 230 8.63 18.30 -11.76
N ASP A 231 7.55 17.60 -11.40
CA ASP A 231 7.01 17.58 -10.03
C ASP A 231 7.90 16.78 -9.08
N ILE A 232 8.44 15.65 -9.56
CA ILE A 232 9.42 14.84 -8.82
C ILE A 232 10.74 15.62 -8.66
N LYS A 233 11.21 16.23 -9.76
CA LYS A 233 12.48 16.95 -9.80
C LYS A 233 12.56 18.09 -8.77
N LYS A 234 11.45 18.82 -8.58
CA LYS A 234 11.38 19.95 -7.62
C LYS A 234 11.14 19.54 -6.16
N ALA A 235 10.97 18.25 -5.86
CA ALA A 235 10.58 17.79 -4.52
C ALA A 235 11.55 18.21 -3.40
N SER A 236 12.84 18.38 -3.70
CA SER A 236 13.89 18.87 -2.78
C SER A 236 13.69 20.31 -2.27
N ARG A 237 12.83 21.09 -2.93
CA ARG A 237 12.59 22.50 -2.61
C ARG A 237 11.31 22.71 -1.79
N ALA A 238 10.59 21.66 -1.44
CA ALA A 238 9.38 21.80 -0.65
C ALA A 238 9.68 22.33 0.76
N LYS A 239 8.71 23.03 1.35
CA LYS A 239 8.76 23.45 2.75
C LYS A 239 8.70 22.26 3.71
N VAL A 240 7.91 21.24 3.36
CA VAL A 240 7.67 20.05 4.18
C VAL A 240 7.15 18.91 3.30
N SER A 241 7.41 17.67 3.72
CA SER A 241 6.84 16.46 3.12
C SER A 241 5.97 15.70 4.12
N ILE A 242 4.82 15.21 3.66
CA ILE A 242 3.91 14.34 4.43
C ILE A 242 3.46 13.20 3.52
N ALA A 243 3.50 11.97 4.02
CA ALA A 243 2.90 10.84 3.33
C ALA A 243 1.44 10.66 3.75
N LEU A 244 0.57 10.35 2.78
CA LEU A 244 -0.81 9.96 3.07
C LEU A 244 -0.90 8.64 3.82
N ASN A 245 0.00 7.71 3.50
CA ASN A 245 0.25 6.49 4.22
C ASN A 245 1.74 6.36 4.50
N ASP A 246 2.15 6.56 5.75
CA ASP A 246 3.56 6.44 6.17
C ASP A 246 4.13 5.05 5.87
N ASP A 247 3.34 3.98 5.91
CA ASP A 247 3.83 2.63 5.62
C ASP A 247 4.40 2.56 4.19
N GLU A 248 3.87 3.38 3.28
CA GLU A 248 4.24 3.41 1.86
C GLU A 248 5.20 4.54 1.52
N GLY A 249 5.01 5.73 2.11
CA GLY A 249 5.74 6.96 1.72
C GLY A 249 6.90 7.36 2.62
N TYR A 250 7.07 6.70 3.78
CA TYR A 250 8.11 7.05 4.76
C TYR A 250 9.51 7.11 4.15
N PHE A 251 9.85 6.14 3.30
CA PHE A 251 11.19 6.05 2.73
C PHE A 251 11.58 7.31 1.93
N LEU A 252 10.70 7.78 1.04
CA LEU A 252 10.94 9.00 0.27
C LEU A 252 11.01 10.22 1.18
N GLY A 253 10.08 10.34 2.13
CA GLY A 253 10.04 11.46 3.07
C GLY A 253 11.33 11.60 3.88
N ARG A 254 11.78 10.49 4.50
CA ARG A 254 13.06 10.45 5.24
C ARG A 254 14.26 10.73 4.33
N GLY A 255 14.26 10.19 3.12
CA GLY A 255 15.32 10.44 2.15
C GLY A 255 15.41 11.92 1.77
N LEU A 256 14.26 12.59 1.57
CA LEU A 256 14.21 14.03 1.29
C LEU A 256 14.70 14.88 2.47
N GLU A 257 14.38 14.48 3.71
CA GLU A 257 14.89 15.14 4.91
C GLU A 257 16.40 14.99 5.02
N GLU A 258 16.92 13.77 4.88
CA GLU A 258 18.35 13.48 5.03
C GLU A 258 19.22 14.11 3.95
N HIS A 259 18.75 14.19 2.70
CA HIS A 259 19.56 14.61 1.54
C HIS A 259 19.33 16.05 1.13
N TYR A 260 18.15 16.60 1.39
CA TYR A 260 17.77 17.93 0.92
C TYR A 260 17.26 18.85 2.02
N ASN A 261 17.28 18.44 3.31
CA ASN A 261 16.75 19.21 4.43
C ASN A 261 15.27 19.61 4.24
N VAL A 262 14.47 18.78 3.57
CA VAL A 262 13.01 18.95 3.52
C VAL A 262 12.41 18.18 4.70
N PRO A 263 11.88 18.85 5.74
CA PRO A 263 11.35 18.16 6.91
C PRO A 263 10.28 17.13 6.53
N TYR A 264 10.32 15.96 7.15
CA TYR A 264 9.27 14.95 7.00
C TYR A 264 8.47 14.82 8.28
N ILE A 265 7.15 14.99 8.17
CA ILE A 265 6.24 14.91 9.30
C ILE A 265 5.35 13.67 9.13
N SER A 266 5.52 12.70 10.03
CA SER A 266 4.66 11.52 10.12
C SER A 266 3.23 11.93 10.47
N SER A 267 2.25 11.24 9.87
CA SER A 267 0.85 11.59 10.02
C SER A 267 -0.05 10.35 10.13
N VAL A 268 -1.29 10.58 10.56
CA VAL A 268 -2.33 9.53 10.52
C VAL A 268 -2.93 9.44 9.14
N ILE A 269 -3.34 8.24 8.72
CA ILE A 269 -4.14 8.11 7.50
C ILE A 269 -5.50 8.78 7.75
N PRO A 270 -5.98 9.69 6.88
CA PRO A 270 -7.23 10.42 7.05
C PRO A 270 -8.47 9.54 6.75
N ILE A 271 -8.53 8.34 7.34
CA ILE A 271 -9.70 7.45 7.33
C ILE A 271 -10.46 7.65 8.63
N GLY A 272 -11.73 8.00 8.49
CA GLY A 272 -12.62 8.25 9.61
C GLY A 272 -12.47 9.67 10.15
N ARG A 273 -13.57 10.21 10.68
CA ARG A 273 -13.63 11.61 11.17
C ARG A 273 -12.46 11.98 12.08
N LYS A 274 -12.17 11.19 13.12
CA LYS A 274 -11.11 11.53 14.09
C LYS A 274 -9.73 11.64 13.46
N ASN A 275 -9.38 10.75 12.54
CA ASN A 275 -8.06 10.81 11.89
C ASN A 275 -8.02 11.90 10.83
N THR A 276 -9.12 12.15 10.12
CA THR A 276 -9.25 13.30 9.20
C THR A 276 -9.06 14.62 9.95
N GLU A 277 -9.69 14.80 11.10
CA GLU A 277 -9.51 15.98 11.96
C GLU A 277 -8.05 16.16 12.38
N LYS A 278 -7.42 15.09 12.89
CA LYS A 278 -6.00 15.11 13.28
C LYS A 278 -5.08 15.47 12.11
N TRP A 279 -5.33 14.89 10.93
CA TRP A 279 -4.53 15.17 9.74
C TRP A 279 -4.70 16.62 9.28
N LEU A 280 -5.93 17.15 9.25
CA LEU A 280 -6.21 18.54 8.91
C LEU A 280 -5.58 19.52 9.90
N SER A 281 -5.68 19.25 11.20
CA SER A 281 -5.03 20.06 12.24
C SER A 281 -3.53 20.11 12.03
N LEU A 282 -2.87 18.94 11.89
CA LEU A 282 -1.43 18.83 11.64
C LEU A 282 -0.98 19.66 10.43
N VAL A 283 -1.64 19.46 9.29
CA VAL A 283 -1.29 20.17 8.05
C VAL A 283 -1.54 21.67 8.18
N SER A 284 -2.65 22.07 8.80
CA SER A 284 -2.99 23.49 8.97
C SER A 284 -2.03 24.23 9.90
N GLU A 285 -1.48 23.56 10.91
CA GLU A 285 -0.46 24.12 11.82
C GLU A 285 0.84 24.41 11.07
N LEU A 286 1.29 23.48 10.21
CA LEU A 286 2.51 23.66 9.42
C LEU A 286 2.45 24.86 8.46
N PHE A 287 1.25 25.26 8.05
CA PHE A 287 1.01 26.39 7.14
C PHE A 287 0.37 27.61 7.82
N ASN A 288 0.17 27.59 9.14
CA ASN A 288 -0.47 28.67 9.91
C ASN A 288 -1.88 29.05 9.41
N VAL A 289 -2.69 28.05 9.04
CA VAL A 289 -4.07 28.21 8.51
C VAL A 289 -5.12 27.48 9.36
N THR A 290 -4.87 27.36 10.66
CA THR A 290 -5.70 26.60 11.62
C THR A 290 -7.16 27.05 11.68
N ASP A 291 -7.45 28.33 11.45
CA ASP A 291 -8.81 28.85 11.45
C ASP A 291 -9.67 28.33 10.30
N VAL A 292 -9.05 28.06 9.14
CA VAL A 292 -9.75 27.48 7.99
C VAL A 292 -10.04 26.01 8.26
N ALA A 293 -9.07 25.27 8.79
CA ALA A 293 -9.26 23.88 9.19
C ALA A 293 -10.39 23.72 10.22
N ARG A 294 -10.46 24.61 11.23
CA ARG A 294 -11.54 24.60 12.22
C ARG A 294 -12.92 24.76 11.57
N LYS A 295 -13.07 25.69 10.61
CA LYS A 295 -14.34 25.86 9.88
C LYS A 295 -14.76 24.62 9.11
N ILE A 296 -13.81 23.94 8.46
CA ILE A 296 -14.06 22.67 7.76
C ILE A 296 -14.56 21.62 8.76
N ILE A 297 -13.84 21.44 9.87
CA ILE A 297 -14.16 20.44 10.90
C ILE A 297 -15.53 20.71 11.54
N ASP A 298 -15.82 21.95 11.92
CA ASP A 298 -17.07 22.34 12.57
C ASP A 298 -18.30 22.11 11.67
N LYS A 299 -18.15 22.39 10.37
CA LYS A 299 -19.19 22.12 9.36
C LYS A 299 -19.54 20.64 9.31
N GLU A 300 -18.53 19.77 9.37
CA GLU A 300 -18.71 18.32 9.28
C GLU A 300 -19.16 17.67 10.59
N ALA A 301 -18.93 18.30 11.75
CA ALA A 301 -19.37 17.81 13.04
C ALA A 301 -20.90 17.64 13.13
N LEU A 302 -21.67 18.50 12.45
CA LEU A 302 -23.13 18.48 12.44
C LEU A 302 -23.72 17.22 11.79
N ASN A 303 -23.02 16.65 10.80
CA ASN A 303 -23.47 15.46 10.07
C ASN A 303 -23.23 14.15 10.86
N LYS A 304 -22.40 14.18 11.91
CA LYS A 304 -21.93 12.98 12.65
C LYS A 304 -23.06 12.21 13.34
N ARG A 305 -23.88 12.91 14.12
CA ARG A 305 -24.87 12.26 15.00
C ARG A 305 -25.89 11.47 14.19
N LYS A 306 -26.40 12.11 13.13
CA LYS A 306 -27.32 11.50 12.17
C LYS A 306 -26.73 10.23 11.57
N LEU A 307 -25.46 10.26 11.15
CA LEU A 307 -24.83 9.10 10.54
C LEU A 307 -24.68 7.91 11.51
N ILE A 308 -24.31 8.17 12.77
CA ILE A 308 -24.20 7.13 13.80
C ILE A 308 -25.57 6.51 14.09
N GLU A 309 -26.63 7.34 14.21
CA GLU A 309 -28.00 6.85 14.41
C GLU A 309 -28.50 6.00 13.24
N GLU A 310 -28.12 6.35 12.01
CA GLU A 310 -28.50 5.64 10.79
C GLU A 310 -27.61 4.42 10.46
N ALA A 311 -26.47 4.27 11.15
CA ALA A 311 -25.48 3.23 10.89
C ALA A 311 -25.95 1.89 11.50
N PRO A 312 -26.21 0.83 10.71
CA PRO A 312 -26.67 -0.46 11.21
C PRO A 312 -25.51 -1.29 11.81
N LEU A 313 -24.57 -0.65 12.49
CA LEU A 313 -23.30 -1.27 12.91
C LEU A 313 -23.36 -1.76 14.37
N SER A 314 -24.26 -1.22 15.19
CA SER A 314 -24.27 -1.33 16.67
C SER A 314 -24.47 -2.72 17.28
N LYS A 315 -24.50 -3.78 16.48
CA LYS A 315 -24.60 -5.19 16.91
C LYS A 315 -23.76 -6.15 16.06
N LEU A 316 -23.02 -5.61 15.09
CA LEU A 316 -22.28 -6.42 14.12
C LEU A 316 -20.84 -6.60 14.57
N LYS A 317 -20.37 -7.83 14.43
CA LYS A 317 -18.98 -8.21 14.65
C LYS A 317 -18.22 -8.16 13.34
N PHE A 318 -17.17 -7.35 13.33
CA PHE A 318 -16.32 -7.14 12.17
C PHE A 318 -15.00 -7.88 12.32
N TYR A 319 -14.58 -8.50 11.23
CA TYR A 319 -13.20 -8.94 11.03
C TYR A 319 -12.59 -8.15 9.87
N ILE A 320 -11.42 -7.57 10.09
CA ILE A 320 -10.75 -6.72 9.10
C ILE A 320 -9.50 -7.43 8.59
N ASP A 321 -9.28 -7.46 7.28
CA ASP A 321 -8.06 -7.99 6.65
C ASP A 321 -7.59 -7.04 5.53
N LEU A 322 -6.67 -6.14 5.89
CA LEU A 322 -6.27 -4.99 5.07
C LEU A 322 -4.79 -4.63 5.30
N PRO A 323 -4.18 -3.82 4.41
CA PRO A 323 -2.86 -3.23 4.65
C PRO A 323 -2.82 -2.51 6.00
N THR A 324 -1.68 -2.56 6.68
CA THR A 324 -1.57 -2.37 8.12
C THR A 324 -2.21 -1.08 8.64
N SER A 325 -1.72 0.09 8.22
CA SER A 325 -2.27 1.35 8.70
C SER A 325 -3.71 1.62 8.26
N ILE A 326 -4.14 1.07 7.11
CA ILE A 326 -5.54 1.16 6.65
C ILE A 326 -6.43 0.31 7.57
N GLY A 327 -6.01 -0.91 7.87
CA GLY A 327 -6.71 -1.82 8.78
C GLY A 327 -6.89 -1.20 10.17
N ILE A 328 -5.81 -0.68 10.76
CA ILE A 328 -5.82 -0.02 12.08
C ILE A 328 -6.76 1.20 12.08
N SER A 329 -6.69 2.04 11.04
CA SER A 329 -7.57 3.20 10.91
C SER A 329 -9.04 2.79 10.77
N LEU A 330 -9.32 1.72 10.02
CA LEU A 330 -10.67 1.20 9.87
C LEU A 330 -11.22 0.60 11.16
N VAL A 331 -10.38 -0.03 12.01
CA VAL A 331 -10.80 -0.45 13.37
C VAL A 331 -11.36 0.74 14.15
N SER A 332 -10.65 1.87 14.11
CA SER A 332 -11.06 3.09 14.81
C SER A 332 -12.38 3.63 14.27
N LEU A 333 -12.52 3.71 12.94
CA LEU A 333 -13.75 4.17 12.28
C LEU A 333 -14.96 3.27 12.60
N ILE A 334 -14.83 1.94 12.52
CA ILE A 334 -15.94 1.02 12.82
C ILE A 334 -16.40 1.20 14.26
N LYS A 335 -15.45 1.34 15.20
CA LYS A 335 -15.75 1.59 16.61
C LYS A 335 -16.45 2.94 16.82
N GLU A 336 -16.02 3.99 16.10
CA GLU A 336 -16.68 5.31 16.13
C GLU A 336 -18.13 5.27 15.62
N LEU A 337 -18.42 4.38 14.67
CA LEU A 337 -19.77 4.12 14.15
C LEU A 337 -20.56 3.08 14.96
N GLY A 338 -20.01 2.60 16.09
CA GLY A 338 -20.67 1.69 17.03
C GLY A 338 -20.50 0.20 16.77
N GLY A 339 -19.73 -0.21 15.75
CA GLY A 339 -19.44 -1.62 15.48
C GLY A 339 -18.41 -2.23 16.42
N ASP A 340 -18.45 -3.56 16.59
CA ASP A 340 -17.48 -4.32 17.38
C ASP A 340 -16.47 -5.03 16.46
N VAL A 341 -15.20 -4.66 16.56
CA VAL A 341 -14.14 -5.34 15.79
C VAL A 341 -13.56 -6.45 16.64
N ILE A 342 -13.72 -7.69 16.17
CA ILE A 342 -13.36 -8.90 16.92
C ILE A 342 -12.04 -9.54 16.46
N GLY A 343 -11.43 -9.03 15.39
CA GLY A 343 -10.14 -9.48 14.92
C GLY A 343 -9.62 -8.64 13.74
N LEU A 344 -8.30 -8.64 13.59
CA LEU A 344 -7.59 -7.88 12.57
C LEU A 344 -6.47 -8.74 11.94
N THR A 345 -6.50 -8.94 10.63
CA THR A 345 -5.34 -9.34 9.83
C THR A 345 -4.70 -8.10 9.22
N VAL A 346 -3.37 -8.00 9.31
CA VAL A 346 -2.56 -7.00 8.60
C VAL A 346 -1.44 -7.70 7.83
N ASP A 347 -0.95 -7.07 6.77
CA ASP A 347 0.04 -7.70 5.89
C ASP A 347 1.44 -7.80 6.56
N GLU A 348 1.85 -6.76 7.30
CA GLU A 348 3.14 -6.68 8.00
C GLU A 348 3.10 -5.76 9.23
N VAL A 349 4.04 -5.92 10.17
CA VAL A 349 4.25 -4.98 11.28
C VAL A 349 5.72 -4.61 11.40
N ASP A 350 6.04 -3.33 11.47
CA ASP A 350 7.42 -2.81 11.53
C ASP A 350 7.51 -1.58 12.44
N GLU A 351 8.71 -1.01 12.60
CA GLU A 351 8.94 0.18 13.42
C GLU A 351 8.06 1.39 13.04
N ILE A 352 7.63 1.51 11.78
CA ILE A 352 6.81 2.65 11.31
C ILE A 352 5.37 2.53 11.82
N ASN A 353 4.83 1.32 11.89
CA ASN A 353 3.41 1.08 12.20
C ASN A 353 3.15 0.43 13.56
N LYS A 354 4.16 -0.15 14.23
CA LYS A 354 4.00 -0.85 15.53
C LYS A 354 3.33 0.04 16.58
N GLY A 355 3.73 1.29 16.70
CA GLY A 355 3.12 2.24 17.66
C GLY A 355 1.63 2.52 17.39
N LYS A 356 1.16 2.39 16.15
CA LYS A 356 -0.25 2.60 15.78
C LYS A 356 -1.16 1.51 16.38
N LEU A 357 -0.61 0.35 16.75
CA LEU A 357 -1.34 -0.76 17.38
C LEU A 357 -1.67 -0.50 18.86
N GLU A 358 -0.96 0.42 19.54
CA GLU A 358 -1.19 0.73 20.96
C GLU A 358 -2.59 1.30 21.23
N GLY A 359 -3.18 1.96 20.24
CA GLY A 359 -4.53 2.52 20.34
C GLY A 359 -5.66 1.48 20.23
N LEU A 360 -5.35 0.22 19.95
CA LEU A 360 -6.33 -0.84 19.75
C LEU A 360 -6.80 -1.45 21.08
N LYS A 361 -7.90 -2.21 21.03
CA LYS A 361 -8.43 -2.93 22.20
C LYS A 361 -7.40 -3.95 22.71
N TYR A 362 -7.19 -3.98 24.03
CA TYR A 362 -6.12 -4.76 24.69
C TYR A 362 -6.07 -6.25 24.27
N ASP A 363 -7.23 -6.89 24.18
CA ASP A 363 -7.42 -8.30 23.87
C ASP A 363 -7.74 -8.55 22.39
N LEU A 364 -7.66 -7.55 21.51
CA LEU A 364 -7.99 -7.71 20.10
C LEU A 364 -7.07 -8.77 19.46
N PRO A 365 -7.62 -9.88 18.93
CA PRO A 365 -6.86 -10.83 18.14
C PRO A 365 -6.25 -10.14 16.92
N ILE A 366 -4.93 -10.31 16.74
CA ILE A 366 -4.22 -9.82 15.57
C ILE A 366 -3.49 -10.97 14.89
N HIS A 367 -3.51 -10.90 13.56
CA HIS A 367 -2.86 -11.83 12.67
C HIS A 367 -1.98 -11.02 11.70
N VAL A 368 -0.68 -11.29 11.67
CA VAL A 368 0.23 -10.67 10.70
C VAL A 368 0.50 -11.68 9.60
N ALA A 369 -0.08 -11.43 8.43
CA ALA A 369 -0.03 -12.32 7.30
C ALA A 369 -0.49 -11.62 6.00
N SER A 370 0.37 -11.63 5.00
CA SER A 370 -0.06 -11.33 3.63
C SER A 370 -0.50 -12.61 2.92
N GLY A 371 -1.76 -12.65 2.49
CA GLY A 371 -2.29 -13.68 1.58
C GLY A 371 -2.42 -15.12 2.12
N GLN A 372 -2.43 -15.32 3.45
CA GLN A 372 -2.52 -16.64 4.08
C GLN A 372 -3.97 -17.05 4.36
N THR A 373 -4.75 -17.25 3.31
CA THR A 373 -6.19 -17.53 3.37
C THR A 373 -6.51 -18.73 4.26
N PHE A 374 -5.67 -19.77 4.24
CA PHE A 374 -5.86 -20.95 5.07
C PHE A 374 -5.82 -20.68 6.59
N GLU A 375 -5.03 -19.69 7.04
CA GLU A 375 -4.98 -19.24 8.44
C GLU A 375 -6.20 -18.39 8.77
N VAL A 376 -6.55 -17.46 7.87
CA VAL A 376 -7.73 -16.59 8.07
C VAL A 376 -9.01 -17.44 8.09
N ALA A 377 -9.14 -18.49 7.28
CA ALA A 377 -10.27 -19.41 7.33
C ALA A 377 -10.42 -20.11 8.69
N ASN A 378 -9.29 -20.53 9.28
CA ASN A 378 -9.27 -21.09 10.63
C ASN A 378 -9.70 -20.04 11.69
N ILE A 379 -9.30 -18.78 11.53
CA ILE A 379 -9.69 -17.67 12.41
C ILE A 379 -11.19 -17.37 12.29
N LEU A 380 -11.71 -17.20 11.07
CA LEU A 380 -13.13 -16.89 10.84
C LEU A 380 -14.05 -17.99 11.37
N TYR A 381 -13.64 -19.26 11.22
CA TYR A 381 -14.39 -20.39 11.77
C TYR A 381 -14.54 -20.32 13.31
N LYS A 382 -13.50 -19.85 14.01
CA LYS A 382 -13.49 -19.74 15.48
C LYS A 382 -14.19 -18.48 15.98
N LEU A 383 -13.92 -17.34 15.34
CA LEU A 383 -14.41 -16.04 15.77
C LEU A 383 -15.86 -15.77 15.33
N LYS A 384 -16.28 -16.34 14.21
CA LYS A 384 -17.63 -16.19 13.63
C LYS A 384 -18.08 -14.72 13.56
N PRO A 385 -17.35 -13.85 12.83
CA PRO A 385 -17.79 -12.48 12.59
C PRO A 385 -19.05 -12.47 11.70
N ASP A 386 -19.83 -11.40 11.80
CA ASP A 386 -20.96 -11.15 10.90
C ASP A 386 -20.46 -10.61 9.56
N ILE A 387 -19.48 -9.70 9.60
CA ILE A 387 -18.91 -9.03 8.44
C ILE A 387 -17.40 -9.24 8.37
N TYR A 388 -16.92 -9.53 7.16
CA TYR A 388 -15.52 -9.55 6.80
C TYR A 388 -15.21 -8.40 5.84
N ILE A 389 -14.26 -7.54 6.19
CA ILE A 389 -13.82 -6.44 5.33
C ILE A 389 -12.41 -6.73 4.81
N GLY A 390 -12.23 -6.72 3.49
CA GLY A 390 -10.92 -6.92 2.89
C GLY A 390 -10.80 -6.40 1.46
N SER A 391 -9.74 -6.83 0.76
CA SER A 391 -9.56 -6.59 -0.68
C SER A 391 -10.44 -7.56 -1.51
N PRO A 392 -10.72 -7.28 -2.80
CA PRO A 392 -11.63 -8.09 -3.61
C PRO A 392 -11.34 -9.60 -3.60
N TYR A 393 -10.07 -10.00 -3.71
CA TYR A 393 -9.67 -11.41 -3.71
C TYR A 393 -9.71 -12.04 -2.30
N LYS A 394 -9.50 -11.25 -1.23
CA LYS A 394 -9.65 -11.70 0.16
C LYS A 394 -11.13 -11.88 0.55
N THR A 395 -12.05 -11.19 -0.11
CA THR A 395 -13.48 -11.25 0.25
C THR A 395 -14.24 -12.43 -0.35
N SER A 396 -13.81 -12.93 -1.53
CA SER A 396 -14.55 -13.96 -2.27
C SER A 396 -14.63 -15.29 -1.52
N TRP A 397 -13.58 -15.68 -0.79
CA TRP A 397 -13.54 -16.91 -0.02
C TRP A 397 -14.23 -16.77 1.34
N ALA A 398 -14.21 -15.59 1.96
CA ALA A 398 -14.91 -15.32 3.21
C ALA A 398 -16.44 -15.52 3.04
N ALA A 399 -16.97 -15.14 1.87
CA ALA A 399 -18.35 -15.41 1.48
C ALA A 399 -18.71 -16.90 1.52
N LYS A 400 -17.78 -17.78 1.11
CA LYS A 400 -17.97 -19.25 1.13
C LYS A 400 -18.05 -19.82 2.55
N LEU A 401 -17.57 -19.09 3.57
CA LEU A 401 -17.72 -19.45 4.98
C LEU A 401 -19.02 -18.91 5.60
N GLY A 402 -19.90 -18.31 4.79
CA GLY A 402 -21.16 -17.72 5.25
C GLY A 402 -21.01 -16.36 5.94
N VAL A 403 -19.82 -15.77 5.93
CA VAL A 403 -19.55 -14.43 6.47
C VAL A 403 -19.87 -13.38 5.40
N ILE A 404 -20.51 -12.27 5.77
CA ILE A 404 -20.87 -11.21 4.82
C ILE A 404 -19.59 -10.49 4.33
N PRO A 405 -19.24 -10.56 3.03
CA PRO A 405 -18.04 -9.92 2.52
C PRO A 405 -18.26 -8.45 2.16
N ILE A 406 -17.33 -7.57 2.54
CA ILE A 406 -17.24 -6.19 2.06
C ILE A 406 -15.85 -5.96 1.47
N SER A 407 -15.80 -5.61 0.19
CA SER A 407 -14.56 -5.21 -0.48
C SER A 407 -14.41 -3.69 -0.48
N ILE A 408 -13.25 -3.19 -0.06
CA ILE A 408 -12.96 -1.74 -0.04
C ILE A 408 -12.04 -1.25 -1.15
N GLY A 409 -11.67 -2.11 -2.12
CA GLY A 409 -10.58 -1.83 -3.08
C GLY A 409 -10.69 -0.48 -3.82
N LYS A 410 -11.87 -0.14 -4.36
CA LYS A 410 -12.12 1.13 -5.09
C LYS A 410 -12.96 2.13 -4.29
N SER A 411 -13.11 1.88 -2.99
CA SER A 411 -13.96 2.68 -2.12
C SER A 411 -13.23 3.95 -1.70
N ALA A 412 -13.96 5.07 -1.66
CA ALA A 412 -13.45 6.33 -1.14
C ALA A 412 -13.66 6.35 0.37
N LEU A 413 -12.59 6.14 1.13
CA LEU A 413 -12.61 6.07 2.60
C LEU A 413 -11.88 7.25 3.26
N TYR A 414 -11.16 8.06 2.48
CA TYR A 414 -10.47 9.22 3.00
C TYR A 414 -11.44 10.38 3.23
N GLY A 415 -11.12 11.25 4.18
CA GLY A 415 -11.90 12.43 4.51
C GLY A 415 -13.21 12.13 5.25
N PHE A 416 -14.04 13.15 5.41
CA PHE A 416 -15.30 13.04 6.15
C PHE A 416 -16.36 12.21 5.41
N ASN A 417 -16.32 12.20 4.07
CA ASN A 417 -17.21 11.40 3.24
C ASN A 417 -16.95 9.88 3.36
N GLY A 418 -15.77 9.48 3.85
CA GLY A 418 -15.41 8.08 4.07
C GLY A 418 -16.36 7.34 5.01
N ASP A 419 -16.84 8.02 6.06
CA ASP A 419 -17.80 7.45 7.03
C ASP A 419 -19.09 7.02 6.32
N GLU A 420 -19.67 7.91 5.50
CA GLU A 420 -20.90 7.62 4.77
C GLU A 420 -20.73 6.48 3.77
N ASN A 421 -19.59 6.45 3.07
CA ASN A 421 -19.30 5.42 2.09
C ASN A 421 -19.19 4.05 2.76
N LEU A 422 -18.56 3.96 3.93
CA LEU A 422 -18.52 2.73 4.71
C LEU A 422 -19.93 2.29 5.13
N VAL A 423 -20.75 3.20 5.66
CA VAL A 423 -22.14 2.89 6.05
C VAL A 423 -22.97 2.41 4.85
N LYS A 424 -22.82 3.03 3.67
CA LYS A 424 -23.48 2.60 2.42
C LYS A 424 -23.04 1.20 2.01
N LEU A 425 -21.75 0.88 2.11
CA LEU A 425 -21.22 -0.47 1.83
C LEU A 425 -21.81 -1.51 2.77
N VAL A 426 -21.85 -1.23 4.08
CA VAL A 426 -22.42 -2.14 5.08
C VAL A 426 -23.92 -2.37 4.82
N LYS A 427 -24.70 -1.29 4.61
CA LYS A 427 -26.13 -1.40 4.25
C LYS A 427 -26.35 -2.19 2.96
N SER A 428 -25.47 -2.04 1.97
CA SER A 428 -25.55 -2.80 0.72
C SER A 428 -25.27 -4.29 0.94
N ALA A 429 -24.25 -4.61 1.74
CA ALA A 429 -23.85 -5.98 2.00
C ALA A 429 -24.90 -6.76 2.80
N ILE A 430 -25.50 -6.14 3.82
CA ILE A 430 -26.60 -6.74 4.61
C ILE A 430 -27.81 -7.05 3.72
N ARG A 431 -28.26 -6.07 2.91
CA ARG A 431 -29.37 -6.28 1.96
C ARG A 431 -29.07 -7.38 0.95
N GLY A 432 -27.82 -7.45 0.47
CA GLY A 432 -27.36 -8.53 -0.41
C GLY A 432 -27.51 -9.91 0.24
N LYS A 433 -27.11 -10.03 1.51
CA LYS A 433 -27.22 -11.26 2.29
C LYS A 433 -28.68 -11.68 2.50
N GLU A 434 -29.53 -10.75 2.91
CA GLU A 434 -30.98 -11.01 3.10
C GLU A 434 -31.64 -11.48 1.79
N ALA A 435 -31.29 -10.85 0.66
CA ALA A 435 -31.79 -11.25 -0.64
C ALA A 435 -31.33 -12.66 -1.05
N THR A 436 -30.10 -13.05 -0.74
CA THR A 436 -29.61 -14.41 -1.01
C THR A 436 -30.26 -15.46 -0.10
N ASP A 437 -30.47 -15.15 1.19
CA ASP A 437 -31.05 -16.09 2.14
C ASP A 437 -32.54 -16.34 1.85
N ASN A 438 -33.27 -15.31 1.42
CA ASN A 438 -34.68 -15.42 1.02
C ASN A 438 -34.88 -16.18 -0.31
N ASN A 439 -33.84 -16.30 -1.15
CA ASN A 439 -33.86 -17.01 -2.43
C ASN A 439 -33.08 -18.34 -2.39
N ALA A 440 -32.75 -18.84 -1.20
CA ALA A 440 -31.88 -19.99 -0.95
C ALA A 440 -32.43 -21.37 -1.41
N THR A 441 -33.39 -21.41 -2.34
CA THR A 441 -33.76 -22.62 -3.08
C THR A 441 -32.68 -23.06 -4.09
N LEU A 442 -31.60 -22.27 -4.24
CA LEU A 442 -30.50 -22.54 -5.18
C LEU A 442 -29.13 -22.25 -4.53
N LEU A 443 -28.75 -22.98 -3.48
CA LEU A 443 -27.35 -22.98 -3.04
C LEU A 443 -26.88 -24.41 -2.83
N TYR A 444 -25.92 -24.79 -3.68
CA TYR A 444 -25.10 -25.98 -3.59
C TYR A 444 -24.70 -26.24 -2.12
N GLU A 445 -24.78 -27.49 -1.68
CA GLU A 445 -23.97 -27.99 -0.55
C GLU A 445 -22.49 -27.91 -0.95
N GLU A 446 -21.93 -26.69 -1.09
CA GLU A 446 -20.51 -26.52 -1.34
C GLU A 446 -19.79 -26.94 -0.07
N GLN A 447 -19.08 -28.06 -0.15
CA GLN A 447 -18.10 -28.44 0.86
C GLN A 447 -17.15 -27.26 1.06
N LEU A 448 -17.00 -26.84 2.31
CA LEU A 448 -15.95 -25.89 2.67
C LEU A 448 -14.61 -26.40 2.10
N PRO A 449 -13.77 -25.54 1.52
CA PRO A 449 -12.51 -25.97 0.91
C PRO A 449 -11.54 -26.60 1.93
N TYR A 450 -11.84 -26.47 3.23
CA TYR A 450 -11.05 -27.00 4.33
C TYR A 450 -11.81 -28.07 5.11
N LYS A 451 -11.10 -29.16 5.44
CA LYS A 451 -11.60 -30.19 6.35
C LYS A 451 -11.83 -29.60 7.74
N GLU A 452 -12.88 -30.04 8.43
CA GLU A 452 -13.18 -29.60 9.80
C GLU A 452 -12.01 -29.81 10.78
N ALA A 453 -11.24 -30.89 10.59
CA ALA A 453 -10.02 -31.16 11.36
C ALA A 453 -8.96 -30.05 11.21
N TRP A 454 -8.86 -29.40 10.04
CA TRP A 454 -7.98 -28.25 9.85
C TRP A 454 -8.54 -27.01 10.55
N LEU A 455 -9.83 -26.73 10.41
CA LEU A 455 -10.48 -25.56 11.00
C LEU A 455 -10.44 -25.55 12.55
N LYS A 456 -10.33 -26.74 13.17
CA LYS A 456 -10.15 -26.90 14.62
C LYS A 456 -8.69 -26.84 15.10
N LYS A 457 -7.69 -26.92 14.22
CA LYS A 457 -6.27 -26.83 14.61
C LYS A 457 -5.92 -25.43 15.12
N SER A 458 -4.77 -25.32 15.80
CA SER A 458 -4.22 -24.01 16.15
C SER A 458 -3.89 -23.21 14.89
N THR A 459 -4.24 -21.93 14.89
CA THR A 459 -4.00 -21.03 13.75
C THR A 459 -2.50 -20.85 13.49
N ASN A 460 -1.69 -20.83 14.55
CA ASN A 460 -0.23 -20.70 14.45
C ASN A 460 0.51 -22.01 14.13
N TRP A 461 -0.18 -23.05 13.62
CA TRP A 461 0.41 -24.37 13.41
C TRP A 461 1.70 -24.33 12.58
N TYR A 462 1.75 -23.49 11.54
CA TYR A 462 2.90 -23.32 10.65
C TYR A 462 3.81 -22.13 11.00
N ILE A 463 3.47 -21.36 12.03
CA ILE A 463 4.30 -20.24 12.51
C ILE A 463 5.23 -20.77 13.60
N LYS A 464 6.54 -20.63 13.38
CA LYS A 464 7.60 -21.04 14.30
C LYS A 464 8.49 -19.85 14.61
N GLN A 465 9.15 -19.85 15.75
CA GLN A 465 10.25 -18.92 16.00
C GLN A 465 11.49 -19.40 15.26
N GLU A 466 12.21 -18.48 14.63
CA GLU A 466 13.49 -18.77 13.98
C GLU A 466 14.49 -19.32 15.01
N VAL A 467 15.23 -20.37 14.63
CA VAL A 467 16.29 -20.94 15.46
C VAL A 467 17.57 -20.16 15.19
N LYS A 468 18.26 -19.71 16.25
CA LYS A 468 19.53 -18.99 16.15
C LYS A 468 20.66 -19.85 15.60
#